data_AF-A0A176W868-F1
#
_entry.id   AF-A0A176W868-F1
#
_cell.length_a   1.000
_cell.length_b   1.000
_cell.length_c   1.000
_cell.angle_alpha   90.00
_cell.angle_beta   90.00
_cell.angle_gamma   90.00
#
_symmetry.space_group_name_H-M   'P 1'
#
loop_
_entity.id
_entity.type
_entity.pdbx_description
1 polymer ?
#
loop_
_entity_poly.entity_id
_entity_poly.type
_entity_poly.pdbx_seq_one_letter_code
_entity_poly.pdbx_strand_id
1 'polypeptide(L)' 'MIKLFSVKQKQKEAAESANGRAPVKKQSPGELRVQKDISELNLAKTTSISFPNGKDNLLNFEITIRPDEGYYQ' A
#
# COMPACT_ATOMS: atom_id res chain seq x y z
N MET A 1 10.70 -16.72 28.11
CA MET A 1 12.03 -16.43 27.53
C MET A 1 11.91 -15.16 26.69
N ILE A 2 12.55 -14.06 27.09
CA ILE A 2 12.40 -12.74 26.44
C ILE A 2 13.24 -12.69 25.16
N LYS A 3 12.65 -12.24 24.04
CA LYS A 3 13.30 -12.13 22.71
C LYS A 3 14.25 -10.90 22.62
N LEU A 4 15.33 -10.88 23.42
CA LEU A 4 16.31 -9.77 23.40
C LEU A 4 16.99 -9.57 22.03
N PHE A 5 17.23 -10.65 21.29
CA PHE A 5 17.87 -10.57 19.96
C PHE A 5 17.01 -9.82 18.93
N SER A 6 15.70 -10.03 18.93
CA SER A 6 14.78 -9.32 18.02
C SER A 6 14.71 -7.82 18.30
N VAL A 7 14.84 -7.41 19.57
CA VAL A 7 14.82 -5.99 19.95
C VAL A 7 16.10 -5.28 19.50
N LYS A 8 17.27 -5.90 19.70
CA LYS A 8 18.55 -5.35 19.22
C LYS A 8 18.59 -5.22 17.70
N GLN A 9 18.02 -6.19 16.97
CA GLN A 9 17.96 -6.13 15.51
C GLN A 9 17.05 -5.00 15.00
N LYS A 10 15.85 -4.82 15.58
CA LYS A 10 14.97 -3.69 15.25
C LYS A 10 15.63 -2.33 15.51
N GLN A 11 16.37 -2.19 16.61
CA GLN A 11 17.09 -0.95 16.93
C GLN A 11 18.22 -0.65 15.93
N LYS A 12 18.94 -1.68 15.47
CA LYS A 12 20.00 -1.53 14.47
C LYS A 12 19.45 -1.11 13.10
N GLU A 13 18.34 -1.72 12.67
CA GLU A 13 17.66 -1.37 11.42
C GLU A 13 17.09 0.08 11.44
N ALA A 14 16.61 0.53 12.60
CA ALA A 14 16.17 1.92 12.79
C ALA A 14 17.35 2.92 12.72
N ALA A 15 18.51 2.56 13.30
CA ALA A 15 19.71 3.39 13.27
C ALA A 15 20.36 3.45 11.87
N GLU A 16 20.35 2.35 11.11
CA GLU A 16 20.88 2.31 9.74
C GLU A 16 20.05 3.16 8.76
N SER A 17 18.74 3.32 9.03
CA SER A 17 17.86 4.20 8.25
C SER A 17 18.13 5.70 8.48
N ALA A 18 18.87 6.06 9.55
CA ALA A 18 19.23 7.45 9.87
C ALA A 18 20.56 7.89 9.23
N ASN A 19 21.35 6.97 8.67
CA ASN A 19 22.75 7.20 8.29
C ASN A 19 22.94 7.60 6.80
N GLY A 20 21.98 8.34 6.23
CA GLY A 20 22.14 9.00 4.92
C GLY A 20 22.12 8.10 3.68
N ARG A 21 21.95 6.78 3.81
CA ARG A 21 21.54 5.94 2.68
C ARG A 21 20.05 6.15 2.43
N ALA A 22 19.69 6.49 1.19
CA ALA A 22 18.30 6.72 0.79
C ALA A 22 17.42 5.62 1.41
N PRO A 23 16.41 5.98 2.23
CA PRO A 23 15.61 4.99 2.91
C PRO A 23 14.97 4.15 1.82
N VAL A 24 15.41 2.90 1.68
CA VAL A 24 14.58 1.89 1.02
C VAL A 24 13.37 1.83 1.93
N LYS A 25 12.31 2.59 1.59
CA LYS A 25 11.02 2.54 2.31
C LYS A 25 10.68 1.07 2.38
N LYS A 26 10.85 0.46 3.55
CA LYS A 26 10.43 -0.92 3.80
C LYS A 26 8.92 -0.87 3.67
N GLN A 27 8.43 -1.17 2.47
CA GLN A 27 7.00 -1.22 2.21
C GLN A 27 6.40 -2.21 3.20
N SER A 28 5.31 -1.80 3.85
CA SER A 28 4.64 -2.70 4.76
C SER A 28 4.12 -3.93 4.00
N PRO A 29 3.97 -5.10 4.65
CA PRO A 29 3.36 -6.26 4.01
C PRO A 29 1.99 -5.95 3.39
N GLY A 30 1.23 -5.01 3.99
CA GLY A 30 -0.05 -4.54 3.45
C GLY A 30 0.11 -3.74 2.15
N GLU A 31 1.08 -2.83 2.07
CA GLU A 31 1.37 -2.08 0.84
C GLU A 31 1.81 -2.99 -0.30
N LEU A 32 2.67 -3.98 -0.02
CA LEU A 32 3.11 -4.96 -1.02
C LEU A 32 1.94 -5.79 -1.56
N ARG A 33 1.02 -6.19 -0.66
CA ARG A 33 -0.18 -6.92 -1.06
C ARG A 33 -1.10 -6.07 -1.92
N VAL A 34 -1.40 -4.85 -1.50
CA VAL A 34 -2.29 -3.93 -2.22
C VAL A 34 -1.69 -3.55 -3.57
N GLN A 35 -0.38 -3.32 -3.66
CA GLN A 35 0.30 -3.06 -4.93
C GLN A 35 0.12 -4.24 -5.91
N LYS A 36 0.23 -5.48 -5.44
CA LYS A 36 -0.03 -6.67 -6.25
C LYS A 36 -1.50 -6.73 -6.69
N ASP A 37 -2.42 -6.58 -5.75
CA ASP A 37 -3.86 -6.66 -6.02
C ASP A 37 -4.31 -5.58 -7.04
N ILE A 38 -3.77 -4.36 -6.96
CA ILE A 38 -4.03 -3.28 -7.94
C ILE A 38 -3.45 -3.63 -9.32
N SER A 39 -2.28 -4.26 -9.36
CA SER A 39 -1.62 -4.63 -10.63
C SER A 39 -2.35 -5.75 -11.37
N GLU A 40 -3.05 -6.62 -10.63
CA GLU A 40 -3.86 -7.72 -11.17
C GLU A 40 -5.34 -7.33 -11.36
N LEU A 41 -5.71 -6.09 -11.05
CA LEU A 41 -7.09 -5.65 -11.03
C LEU A 41 -7.65 -5.47 -12.44
N ASN A 42 -8.78 -6.12 -12.73
CA ASN A 42 -9.52 -5.95 -13.97
C ASN A 42 -10.87 -5.28 -13.68
N LEU A 43 -11.00 -4.00 -14.07
CA LEU A 43 -12.19 -3.20 -13.83
C LEU A 43 -13.17 -3.25 -15.01
N ALA A 44 -14.45 -3.46 -14.72
CA ALA A 44 -15.52 -3.27 -15.70
C ALA A 44 -15.62 -1.79 -16.09
N LYS A 45 -16.14 -1.49 -17.29
CA LYS A 45 -16.24 -0.11 -17.83
C LYS A 45 -17.05 0.85 -16.96
N THR A 46 -17.97 0.31 -16.16
CA THR A 46 -18.82 1.04 -15.22
C THR A 46 -18.11 1.42 -13.92
N THR A 47 -16.91 0.90 -13.67
CA THR A 47 -16.17 1.14 -12.43
C THR A 47 -14.83 1.81 -12.73
N SER A 48 -14.48 2.81 -11.94
CA SER A 48 -13.20 3.51 -12.03
C SER A 48 -12.61 3.69 -10.63
N ILE A 49 -11.29 3.55 -10.52
CA ILE A 49 -10.56 3.75 -9.27
C ILE A 49 -9.63 4.94 -9.41
N SER A 50 -9.60 5.79 -8.40
CA SER A 50 -8.74 6.96 -8.30
C SER A 50 -7.85 6.87 -7.06
N PHE A 51 -6.58 7.27 -7.22
CA PHE A 51 -5.59 7.34 -6.15
C PHE A 51 -5.18 8.81 -5.96
N PRO A 52 -5.95 9.61 -5.19
CA PRO A 52 -5.72 11.06 -5.08
C PRO A 52 -4.35 11.41 -4.50
N ASN A 53 -3.78 10.52 -3.69
CA ASN A 53 -2.48 10.69 -3.02
C ASN A 53 -1.32 9.96 -3.73
N GLY A 54 -1.56 9.37 -4.92
CA GLY A 54 -0.54 8.72 -5.72
C GLY A 54 0.11 7.47 -5.08
N LYS A 55 1.34 7.18 -5.50
CA LYS A 55 2.07 5.93 -5.18
C LYS A 55 2.51 5.81 -3.72
N ASP A 56 2.51 6.91 -2.98
CA ASP A 56 2.91 6.93 -1.57
C ASP A 56 1.80 6.49 -0.62
N ASN A 57 0.55 6.42 -1.08
CA ASN A 57 -0.59 6.03 -0.25
C ASN A 57 -1.61 5.19 -1.03
N LEU A 58 -1.20 3.96 -1.35
CA LEU A 58 -2.04 2.97 -2.04
C LEU A 58 -3.19 2.43 -1.18
N LEU A 59 -3.14 2.63 0.14
CA LEU A 59 -4.16 2.16 1.08
C LEU A 59 -5.43 3.03 1.09
N ASN A 60 -5.34 4.26 0.59
CA ASN A 60 -6.45 5.19 0.52
C ASN A 60 -6.76 5.50 -0.95
N PHE A 61 -7.88 4.98 -1.43
CA PHE A 61 -8.33 5.16 -2.81
C PHE A 61 -9.83 5.39 -2.83
N GLU A 62 -10.30 5.97 -3.93
CA GLU A 62 -11.71 6.22 -4.19
C GLU A 62 -12.17 5.33 -5.34
N ILE A 63 -13.38 4.77 -5.21
CA ILE A 63 -14.01 3.98 -6.26
C ILE A 63 -15.28 4.71 -6.70
N THR A 64 -15.37 4.96 -7.99
CA THR A 64 -16.59 5.44 -8.65
C THR A 64 -17.23 4.29 -9.39
N ILE A 65 -18.49 4.01 -9.09
CA ILE A 65 -19.31 3.02 -9.79
C ILE A 65 -20.44 3.78 -10.46
N ARG A 66 -20.55 3.65 -11.78
CA ARG A 66 -21.62 4.20 -12.60
C ARG A 66 -22.36 3.05 -13.27
N PRO A 67 -23.46 2.56 -12.68
CA PRO A 67 -24.28 1.53 -13.29
C PRO A 67 -24.76 1.97 -14.68
N ASP A 68 -24.77 1.04 -15.62
CA ASP A 68 -25.31 1.23 -16.97
C ASP A 68 -26.70 0.63 -17.12
N GLU A 69 -27.25 0.01 -16.07
CA GLU A 69 -28.58 -0.58 -16.02
C GLU A 69 -29.19 -0.48 -14.59
N GLY A 70 -30.50 -0.72 -14.48
CA GLY A 70 -31.21 -0.86 -13.20
C GLY A 70 -31.64 0.46 -12.55
N TYR A 71 -31.92 0.42 -11.24
CA TYR A 71 -32.51 1.55 -10.51
C TYR A 71 -31.58 2.76 -10.32
N TYR A 72 -30.27 2.59 -10.52
CA TYR A 72 -29.23 3.58 -10.23
C TYR A 72 -28.45 4.00 -11.48
N GLN A 73 -29.06 3.84 -12.67
CA GLN A 73 -28.49 4.26 -13.96
C GLN A 73 -28.44 5.79 -14.10
#